data_AF-A0A9D9TAS4-F1
#
_entry.id   AF-A0A9D9TAS4-F1
#
_cell.length_a   1.000
_cell.length_b   1.000
_cell.length_c   1.000
_cell.angle_alpha   90.00
_cell.angle_beta   90.00
_cell.angle_gamma   90.00
#
_symmetry.space_group_name_H-M   'P 1'
#
loop_
_entity.id
_entity.type
_entity.pdbx_description
1 polymer ?
#
loop_
_entity_poly.entity_id
_entity_poly.type
_entity_poly.pdbx_seq_one_letter_code
_entity_poly.pdbx_strand_id
1 'polypeptide(L)'
;MLIPTVTCYCDIRYDHLAPHMAKYGTFGLSFSRHLLTKMGARPVIYIPCRPDDYLGVFTGHTLLKELEATFIGIHEHSETLQKDTPESSNSVLLCTSPKNLREVLAKTEHTLALRVLAFVKPYESTLDDSDPKYYYSEREWRKLGNFQFEPDDVLRVIVDPSFVERARDEIKGFSDRLYPAPNDCQF
;
A
#
# COMPACT_ATOMS: atom_id res chain seq x y z
N MET A 1 -13.37 -4.09 6.18
CA MET A 1 -12.69 -5.20 5.49
C MET A 1 -11.43 -4.64 4.84
N LEU A 2 -10.24 -5.06 5.30
CA LEU A 2 -8.97 -4.75 4.61
C LEU A 2 -9.02 -5.38 3.23
N ILE A 3 -8.87 -4.57 2.18
CA ILE A 3 -8.96 -5.03 0.80
C ILE A 3 -7.72 -5.91 0.53
N PRO A 4 -7.86 -7.23 0.31
CA PRO A 4 -6.73 -8.14 0.03
C PRO A 4 -6.13 -7.96 -1.37
N THR A 5 -6.35 -6.79 -2.00
CA THR A 5 -5.97 -6.51 -3.39
C THR A 5 -4.98 -5.35 -3.48
N VAL A 6 -4.11 -5.15 -2.48
CA VAL A 6 -3.06 -4.15 -2.55
C VAL A 6 -1.74 -4.76 -2.13
N THR A 7 -0.75 -4.70 -3.01
CA THR A 7 0.65 -5.07 -2.71
C THR A 7 1.42 -3.82 -2.36
N CYS A 8 2.13 -3.84 -1.23
CA CYS A 8 2.94 -2.74 -0.73
C CYS A 8 4.42 -2.97 -1.01
N TYR A 9 5.14 -1.87 -1.26
CA TYR A 9 6.58 -1.81 -1.45
C TYR A 9 7.11 -0.62 -0.67
N CYS A 10 8.39 -0.61 -0.33
CA CYS A 10 9.00 0.51 0.39
C CYS A 10 10.30 0.93 -0.30
N ASP A 11 10.53 2.23 -0.40
CA ASP A 11 11.77 2.81 -0.94
C ASP A 11 12.74 3.08 0.22
N ILE A 12 13.24 1.99 0.81
CA ILE A 12 14.08 2.01 2.00
C ILE A 12 15.55 1.84 1.60
N ARG A 13 16.42 2.68 2.14
CA ARG A 13 17.86 2.51 1.98
C ARG A 13 18.31 1.24 2.71
N TYR A 14 19.24 0.50 2.13
CA TYR A 14 19.68 -0.79 2.67
C TYR A 14 20.18 -0.69 4.13
N ASP A 15 20.89 0.38 4.49
CA ASP A 15 21.35 0.68 5.85
C ASP A 15 20.21 0.99 6.85
N HIS A 16 19.00 1.28 6.37
CA HIS A 16 17.80 1.57 7.19
C HIS A 16 16.79 0.43 7.14
N LEU A 17 17.18 -0.75 6.67
CA LEU A 17 16.26 -1.87 6.49
C LEU A 17 15.89 -2.57 7.81
N ALA A 18 16.74 -2.48 8.83
CA ALA A 18 16.56 -3.19 10.09
C ALA A 18 15.22 -2.90 10.80
N PRO A 19 14.79 -1.63 10.98
CA PRO A 19 13.50 -1.33 11.60
C PRO A 19 12.30 -1.89 10.82
N HIS A 20 12.41 -1.93 9.49
CA HIS A 20 11.38 -2.50 8.63
C HIS A 20 11.31 -4.02 8.76
N MET A 21 12.46 -4.68 8.79
CA MET A 21 12.52 -6.14 8.94
C MET A 21 12.03 -6.62 10.31
N ALA A 22 12.29 -5.85 11.37
CA ALA A 22 11.75 -6.12 12.71
C ALA A 22 10.21 -6.15 12.74
N LYS A 23 9.56 -5.45 11.79
CA LYS A 23 8.11 -5.32 11.71
C LYS A 23 7.44 -6.28 10.74
N TYR A 24 8.05 -6.48 9.57
CA TYR A 24 7.44 -7.20 8.45
C TYR A 24 8.09 -8.55 8.13
N GLY A 25 9.21 -8.88 8.77
CA GLY A 25 9.90 -10.15 8.63
C GLY A 25 11.31 -10.03 8.06
N THR A 26 12.03 -11.14 8.09
CA THR A 26 13.48 -11.17 7.91
C THR A 26 13.93 -11.52 6.47
N PHE A 27 12.97 -11.53 5.53
CA PHE A 27 13.20 -11.82 4.11
C PHE A 27 12.54 -10.75 3.24
N GLY A 28 13.17 -10.40 2.13
CA GLY A 28 12.64 -9.38 1.22
C GLY A 28 13.10 -9.56 -0.22
N LEU A 29 12.28 -9.07 -1.15
CA LEU A 29 12.62 -8.98 -2.57
C LEU A 29 12.70 -7.50 -2.97
N SER A 30 13.72 -7.15 -3.74
CA SER A 30 13.83 -5.82 -4.34
C SER A 30 13.57 -5.86 -5.84
N PHE A 31 12.91 -4.82 -6.32
CA PHE A 31 12.54 -4.65 -7.72
C PHE A 31 12.97 -3.27 -8.20
N SER A 32 13.18 -3.10 -9.50
CA SER A 32 13.46 -1.77 -10.05
C SER A 32 12.21 -0.89 -9.90
N ARG A 33 12.41 0.38 -9.53
CA ARG A 33 11.31 1.36 -9.47
C ARG A 33 10.62 1.51 -10.83
N HIS A 34 11.38 1.42 -11.92
CA HIS A 34 10.85 1.48 -13.28
C HIS A 34 9.85 0.35 -13.57
N LEU A 35 10.17 -0.88 -13.15
CA LEU A 35 9.25 -2.01 -13.28
C LEU A 35 7.98 -1.78 -12.46
N LEU A 36 8.12 -1.34 -11.21
CA LEU A 36 6.97 -1.08 -10.33
C LEU A 36 6.05 0.00 -10.91
N THR A 37 6.60 1.13 -11.39
CA THR A 37 5.80 2.21 -12.00
C THR A 37 5.14 1.78 -13.30
N LYS A 38 5.85 1.01 -14.15
CA LYS A 38 5.27 0.43 -15.37
C LYS A 38 4.06 -0.45 -15.07
N MET A 39 4.06 -1.15 -13.94
CA MET A 39 2.96 -2.01 -13.49
C MET A 39 1.88 -1.27 -12.68
N GLY A 40 1.94 0.06 -12.63
CA GLY A 40 0.94 0.90 -11.99
C GLY A 40 1.10 1.05 -10.48
N ALA A 41 2.24 0.63 -9.92
CA ALA A 41 2.58 1.00 -8.54
C ALA A 41 2.85 2.51 -8.46
N ARG A 42 2.41 3.12 -7.36
CA ARG A 42 2.61 4.57 -7.12
C ARG A 42 2.81 4.83 -5.63
N PRO A 43 3.44 5.97 -5.25
CA PRO A 43 3.61 6.31 -3.85
C PRO A 43 2.27 6.45 -3.14
N VAL A 44 2.26 6.14 -1.84
CA VAL A 44 1.12 6.43 -0.98
C VAL A 44 1.00 7.94 -0.71
N ILE A 45 -0.21 8.39 -0.45
CA ILE A 45 -0.52 9.74 0.03
C ILE A 45 -0.48 9.69 1.55
N TYR A 46 0.57 10.26 2.12
CA TYR A 46 0.72 10.38 3.56
C TYR A 46 -0.16 11.51 4.10
N ILE A 47 -0.90 11.23 5.17
CA ILE A 47 -1.70 12.24 5.88
C ILE A 47 -1.10 12.39 7.27
N PRO A 48 -0.39 13.49 7.56
CA PRO A 48 0.16 13.75 8.88
C PRO A 48 -0.98 14.03 9.85
N CYS A 49 -1.02 13.24 10.91
CA CYS A 49 -1.93 13.39 12.02
C CYS A 49 -1.13 13.81 13.25
N ARG A 50 -1.77 14.49 14.19
CA ARG A 50 -1.18 14.83 15.49
C ARG A 50 -2.12 14.48 16.64
N PRO A 51 -1.63 14.23 17.86
CA PRO A 51 -2.50 13.92 19.00
C PRO A 51 -3.27 15.15 19.48
N ASP A 52 -2.78 16.35 19.17
CA ASP A 52 -3.38 17.65 19.46
C ASP A 52 -4.25 18.19 18.31
N ASP A 53 -4.50 17.39 17.26
CA ASP A 53 -5.47 17.74 16.23
C ASP A 53 -6.87 17.86 16.84
N TYR A 54 -7.54 18.97 16.55
CA TYR A 54 -8.90 19.24 17.01
C TYR A 54 -9.87 19.22 15.83
N LEU A 55 -11.06 18.65 16.06
CA LEU A 55 -12.13 18.64 15.08
C LEU A 55 -12.68 20.06 14.89
N GLY A 56 -12.82 20.49 13.63
CA GLY A 56 -13.30 21.84 13.27
C GLY A 56 -12.26 22.74 12.59
N VAL A 57 -11.02 22.27 12.45
CA VAL A 57 -10.00 22.87 11.59
C VAL A 57 -9.45 21.85 10.60
N PHE A 58 -8.94 22.33 9.47
CA PHE A 58 -8.39 21.53 8.37
C PHE A 58 -7.07 20.81 8.77
N THR A 59 -7.18 19.83 9.66
CA THR A 59 -6.10 18.95 10.11
C THR A 59 -6.14 17.60 9.38
N GLY A 60 -5.10 16.77 9.57
CA GLY A 60 -5.07 15.41 9.03
C GLY A 60 -6.21 14.54 9.55
N HIS A 61 -6.50 14.61 10.86
CA HIS A 61 -7.64 13.91 11.44
C HIS A 61 -8.98 14.36 10.85
N THR A 62 -9.20 15.67 10.68
CA THR A 62 -10.44 16.17 10.06
C THR A 62 -10.58 15.67 8.63
N LEU A 63 -9.52 15.73 7.81
CA LEU A 63 -9.53 15.21 6.45
C LEU A 63 -9.88 13.72 6.40
N LEU A 64 -9.27 12.89 7.27
CA LEU A 64 -9.58 11.46 7.34
C LEU A 64 -11.05 11.21 7.71
N LYS A 65 -11.59 11.99 8.64
CA LYS A 65 -13.00 11.91 9.04
C LYS A 65 -13.96 12.35 7.94
N GLU A 66 -13.62 13.39 7.19
CA GLU A 66 -14.39 13.82 6.02
C GLU A 66 -14.37 12.79 4.91
N LEU A 67 -13.21 12.20 4.62
CA LEU A 67 -13.08 11.10 3.66
C LEU A 67 -13.91 9.88 4.07
N GLU A 68 -13.85 9.50 5.35
CA GLU A 68 -14.64 8.40 5.92
C GLU A 68 -16.15 8.67 5.80
N ALA A 69 -16.62 9.83 6.28
CA ALA A 69 -18.03 10.20 6.23
C ALA A 69 -18.56 10.30 4.78
N THR A 70 -17.76 10.88 3.87
CA THR A 70 -18.10 10.98 2.44
C THR A 70 -18.21 9.59 1.81
N PHE A 71 -17.25 8.70 2.10
CA PHE A 71 -17.26 7.34 1.57
C PHE A 71 -18.47 6.54 2.07
N ILE A 72 -18.77 6.62 3.37
CA ILE A 72 -19.96 5.97 3.97
C ILE A 72 -21.23 6.49 3.30
N GLY A 73 -21.38 7.81 3.16
CA GLY A 73 -22.54 8.40 2.50
C GLY A 73 -22.71 7.92 1.06
N ILE A 74 -21.62 7.86 0.28
CA ILE A 74 -21.65 7.33 -1.10
C ILE A 74 -22.06 5.86 -1.10
N HIS A 75 -21.47 5.04 -0.24
CA HIS A 75 -21.73 3.60 -0.15
C HIS A 75 -23.20 3.31 0.17
N GLU A 76 -23.78 3.96 1.18
CA GLU A 76 -25.18 3.79 1.57
C GLU A 76 -26.17 4.15 0.43
N HIS A 77 -25.89 5.23 -0.30
CA HIS A 77 -26.73 5.64 -1.44
C HIS A 77 -26.53 4.71 -2.66
N SER A 78 -25.32 4.21 -2.87
CA SER A 78 -25.00 3.22 -3.91
C SER A 78 -25.75 1.91 -3.69
N GLU A 79 -25.73 1.37 -2.46
CA GLU A 79 -26.45 0.14 -2.10
C GLU A 79 -27.97 0.28 -2.23
N THR A 80 -28.52 1.43 -1.82
CA THR A 80 -29.95 1.70 -1.91
C THR A 80 -30.44 1.61 -3.36
N LEU A 81 -29.71 2.20 -4.31
CA LEU A 81 -30.07 2.12 -5.73
C LEU A 81 -29.90 0.71 -6.31
N GLN A 82 -28.96 -0.09 -5.81
CA GLN A 82 -28.71 -1.46 -6.30
C GLN A 82 -29.85 -2.43 -5.98
N LYS A 83 -30.52 -2.28 -4.83
CA LYS A 83 -31.64 -3.15 -4.41
C LYS A 83 -32.86 -3.12 -5.35
N ASP A 84 -33.01 -2.06 -6.14
CA ASP A 84 -34.20 -1.83 -6.99
C ASP A 84 -34.11 -2.46 -8.40
N THR A 85 -33.11 -3.30 -8.71
CA THR A 85 -32.90 -3.79 -10.09
C THR A 85 -32.27 -5.18 -10.16
N PRO A 86 -32.55 -5.99 -11.20
CA PRO A 86 -31.93 -7.31 -11.36
C PRO A 86 -30.42 -7.19 -11.62
N GLU A 87 -29.65 -8.14 -11.10
CA GLU A 87 -28.19 -8.24 -11.19
C GLU A 87 -27.69 -8.14 -12.64
N SER A 88 -27.28 -6.94 -13.07
CA SER A 88 -26.43 -6.78 -14.24
C SER A 88 -25.00 -6.60 -13.78
N SER A 89 -24.07 -7.33 -14.40
CA SER A 89 -22.64 -7.35 -14.10
C SER A 89 -22.07 -5.95 -13.81
N ASN A 90 -21.69 -5.72 -12.55
CA ASN A 90 -21.15 -4.46 -12.01
C ASN A 90 -19.71 -4.16 -12.46
N SER A 91 -19.33 -4.50 -13.70
CA SER A 91 -18.02 -4.12 -14.21
C SER A 91 -17.99 -2.61 -14.43
N VAL A 92 -17.37 -1.87 -13.51
CA VAL A 92 -17.13 -0.43 -13.67
C VAL A 92 -16.15 -0.24 -14.82
N LEU A 93 -16.66 0.15 -15.99
CA LEU A 93 -15.83 0.45 -17.15
C LEU A 93 -14.83 1.57 -16.80
N LEU A 94 -13.55 1.27 -17.03
CA LEU A 94 -12.47 2.22 -16.82
C LEU A 94 -12.54 3.34 -17.87
N CYS A 95 -12.19 4.56 -17.47
CA CYS A 95 -12.02 5.72 -18.37
C CYS A 95 -13.26 6.14 -19.18
N THR A 96 -14.46 5.65 -18.87
CA THR A 96 -15.72 6.09 -19.49
C THR A 96 -16.44 7.16 -18.65
N SER A 97 -17.23 8.03 -19.27
CA SER A 97 -18.12 8.92 -18.52
C SER A 97 -19.35 8.14 -18.03
N PRO A 98 -19.74 8.27 -16.75
CA PRO A 98 -20.98 7.68 -16.25
C PRO A 98 -22.19 8.36 -16.90
N LYS A 99 -23.24 7.60 -17.21
CA LYS A 99 -24.42 8.06 -17.96
C LYS A 99 -25.62 8.44 -17.09
N ASN A 100 -25.64 7.96 -15.85
CA ASN A 100 -26.75 8.14 -14.91
C ASN A 100 -26.22 8.19 -13.48
N LEU A 101 -27.07 8.59 -12.52
CA LEU A 101 -26.69 8.75 -11.12
C LEU A 101 -26.15 7.45 -10.50
N ARG A 102 -26.71 6.29 -10.86
CA ARG A 102 -26.24 4.98 -10.40
C ARG A 102 -24.79 4.74 -10.84
N GLU A 103 -24.50 4.94 -12.12
CA GLU A 103 -23.15 4.82 -12.65
C GLU A 103 -22.20 5.84 -12.02
N VAL A 104 -22.66 7.07 -11.73
CA VAL A 104 -21.86 8.07 -11.01
C VAL A 104 -21.49 7.57 -9.62
N LEU A 105 -22.46 7.10 -8.83
CA LEU A 105 -22.23 6.64 -7.46
C LEU A 105 -21.33 5.40 -7.43
N ALA A 106 -21.65 4.37 -8.22
CA ALA A 106 -20.84 3.15 -8.29
C ALA A 106 -19.40 3.44 -8.76
N LYS A 107 -19.24 4.32 -9.77
CA LYS A 107 -17.91 4.70 -10.26
C LYS A 107 -17.14 5.56 -9.25
N THR A 108 -17.82 6.46 -8.54
CA THR A 108 -17.22 7.31 -7.51
C THR A 108 -16.77 6.46 -6.33
N GLU A 109 -17.63 5.58 -5.83
CA GLU A 109 -17.33 4.64 -4.74
C GLU A 109 -16.12 3.79 -5.08
N HIS A 110 -16.15 3.11 -6.24
CA HIS A 110 -15.06 2.26 -6.71
C HIS A 110 -13.75 3.04 -6.90
N THR A 111 -13.83 4.25 -7.47
CA THR A 111 -12.64 5.10 -7.68
C THR A 111 -12.09 5.60 -6.35
N LEU A 112 -12.94 6.07 -5.44
CA LEU A 112 -12.53 6.56 -4.13
C LEU A 112 -11.89 5.43 -3.31
N ALA A 113 -12.54 4.27 -3.22
CA ALA A 113 -12.01 3.10 -2.52
C ALA A 113 -10.65 2.66 -3.08
N LEU A 114 -10.59 2.34 -4.38
CA LEU A 114 -9.41 1.67 -4.96
C LEU A 114 -8.35 2.63 -5.44
N ARG A 115 -8.69 3.84 -5.90
CA ARG A 115 -7.70 4.77 -6.47
C ARG A 115 -7.20 5.80 -5.47
N VAL A 116 -7.97 6.10 -4.42
CA VAL A 116 -7.61 7.13 -3.44
C VAL A 116 -7.38 6.51 -2.06
N LEU A 117 -8.41 5.97 -1.41
CA LEU A 117 -8.34 5.50 -0.03
C LEU A 117 -7.36 4.35 0.16
N ALA A 118 -7.31 3.41 -0.80
CA ALA A 118 -6.30 2.35 -0.82
C ALA A 118 -4.86 2.87 -0.88
N PHE A 119 -4.65 4.14 -1.23
CA PHE A 119 -3.35 4.80 -1.30
C PHE A 119 -3.13 5.80 -0.19
N VAL A 120 -4.09 6.03 0.70
CA VAL A 120 -3.91 6.90 1.88
C VAL A 120 -3.21 6.12 3.00
N LYS A 121 -2.22 6.74 3.63
CA LYS A 121 -1.56 6.21 4.84
C LYS A 121 -1.50 7.31 5.91
N PRO A 122 -2.39 7.28 6.91
CA PRO A 122 -2.26 8.18 8.04
C PRO A 122 -1.02 7.81 8.88
N TYR A 123 -0.36 8.79 9.47
CA TYR A 123 0.74 8.57 10.39
C TYR A 123 0.79 9.68 11.45
N GLU A 124 1.34 9.35 12.62
CA GLU A 124 1.57 10.33 13.67
C GLU A 124 2.85 11.11 13.38
N SER A 125 2.70 12.40 13.14
CA SER A 125 3.78 13.29 12.68
C SER A 125 4.68 13.80 13.80
N THR A 126 4.30 13.61 15.07
CA THR A 126 5.15 13.98 16.21
C THR A 126 6.11 12.88 16.65
N LEU A 127 6.02 11.69 16.06
CA LEU A 127 6.95 10.61 16.39
C LEU A 127 8.33 10.90 15.82
N ASP A 128 9.35 10.41 16.52
CA ASP A 128 10.72 10.44 16.03
C ASP A 128 10.90 9.49 14.85
N ASP A 129 11.85 9.78 13.96
CA ASP A 129 12.17 8.96 12.79
C ASP A 129 12.57 7.51 13.16
N SER A 130 13.07 7.30 14.38
CA SER A 130 13.43 5.99 14.93
C SER A 130 12.26 5.23 15.57
N ASP A 131 11.10 5.87 15.75
CA ASP A 131 9.94 5.22 16.33
C ASP A 131 9.38 4.15 15.37
N PRO A 132 9.14 2.91 15.82
CA PRO A 132 8.62 1.83 14.96
C PRO A 132 7.20 2.08 14.40
N LYS A 133 6.49 3.08 14.91
CA LYS A 133 5.19 3.54 14.42
C LYS A 133 5.31 4.74 13.47
N TYR A 134 6.51 5.26 13.22
CA TYR A 134 6.73 6.33 12.26
C TYR A 134 6.86 5.77 10.83
N TYR A 135 5.73 5.71 10.13
CA TYR A 135 5.63 5.08 8.81
C TYR A 135 6.11 5.93 7.63
N TYR A 136 6.40 7.22 7.85
CA TYR A 136 6.76 8.13 6.77
C TYR A 136 8.15 7.84 6.20
N SER A 137 9.07 7.38 7.05
CA SER A 137 10.45 7.03 6.67
C SER A 137 10.52 5.87 5.67
N GLU A 138 9.53 4.98 5.65
CA GLU A 138 9.48 3.82 4.76
C GLU A 138 9.21 4.18 3.29
N ARG A 139 8.69 5.38 3.03
CA ARG A 139 8.34 5.88 1.68
C ARG A 139 7.59 4.81 0.87
N GLU A 140 6.43 4.40 1.39
CA GLU A 140 5.64 3.28 0.85
C GLU A 140 5.08 3.60 -0.55
N TRP A 141 5.05 2.56 -1.36
CA TRP A 141 4.39 2.49 -2.65
C TRP A 141 3.36 1.36 -2.62
N ARG A 142 2.24 1.55 -3.32
CA ARG A 142 1.19 0.54 -3.43
C ARG A 142 0.89 0.23 -4.87
N LYS A 143 0.45 -1.00 -5.13
CA LYS A 143 -0.11 -1.45 -6.40
C LYS A 143 -1.43 -2.16 -6.14
N LEU A 144 -2.44 -1.88 -6.97
CA LEU A 144 -3.68 -2.66 -6.95
C LEU A 144 -3.47 -4.04 -7.58
N GLY A 145 -3.99 -5.05 -6.90
CA GLY A 145 -3.84 -6.47 -7.22
C GLY A 145 -2.42 -6.99 -7.01
N ASN A 146 -2.30 -8.31 -7.10
CA ASN A 146 -1.02 -9.00 -6.96
C ASN A 146 -0.01 -8.56 -8.02
N PHE A 147 1.26 -8.64 -7.66
CA PHE A 147 2.36 -8.42 -8.58
C PHE A 147 2.90 -9.75 -9.07
N GLN A 148 2.77 -9.96 -10.38
CA GLN A 148 3.39 -11.07 -11.08
C GLN A 148 4.73 -10.57 -11.61
N PHE A 149 5.77 -11.37 -11.40
CA PHE A 149 7.13 -11.08 -11.81
C PHE A 149 7.84 -12.37 -12.23
N GLU A 150 8.81 -12.23 -13.11
CA GLU A 150 9.72 -13.30 -13.50
C GLU A 150 10.97 -13.28 -12.60
N PRO A 151 11.71 -14.39 -12.45
CA PRO A 151 12.93 -14.39 -11.65
C PRO A 151 13.92 -13.28 -12.04
N ASP A 152 14.03 -12.91 -13.30
CA ASP A 152 14.96 -11.86 -13.75
C ASP A 152 14.53 -10.44 -13.34
N ASP A 153 13.28 -10.24 -12.93
CA ASP A 153 12.79 -8.96 -12.40
C ASP A 153 13.31 -8.68 -10.98
N VAL A 154 13.71 -9.72 -10.24
CA VAL A 154 14.23 -9.61 -8.87
C VAL A 154 15.69 -9.15 -8.92
N LEU A 155 15.95 -7.98 -8.36
CA LEU A 155 17.30 -7.40 -8.33
C LEU A 155 18.15 -7.95 -7.19
N ARG A 156 17.53 -8.14 -6.03
CA ARG A 156 18.17 -8.65 -4.81
C ARG A 156 17.15 -9.41 -3.97
N VAL A 157 17.61 -10.49 -3.37
CA VAL A 157 16.91 -11.23 -2.33
C VAL A 157 17.63 -10.91 -1.02
N ILE A 158 16.94 -10.20 -0.12
CA ILE A 158 17.45 -9.90 1.21
C ILE A 158 17.07 -11.05 2.13
N VAL A 159 18.06 -11.55 2.86
CA VAL A 159 17.89 -12.70 3.76
C VAL A 159 18.58 -12.42 5.08
N ASP A 160 17.93 -12.79 6.17
CA ASP A 160 18.56 -12.88 7.49
C ASP A 160 19.95 -13.54 7.42
N PRO A 161 21.00 -12.96 8.03
CA PRO A 161 22.35 -13.51 7.99
C PRO A 161 22.44 -14.99 8.42
N SER A 162 21.60 -15.43 9.36
CA SER A 162 21.56 -16.81 9.85
C SER A 162 21.02 -17.82 8.82
N PHE A 163 20.33 -17.35 7.77
CA PHE A 163 19.72 -18.18 6.74
C PHE A 163 20.44 -18.13 5.38
N VAL A 164 21.51 -17.35 5.23
CA VAL A 164 22.18 -17.12 3.93
C VAL A 164 22.64 -18.42 3.26
N GLU A 165 23.33 -19.29 4.00
CA GLU A 165 23.84 -20.55 3.43
C GLU A 165 22.69 -21.47 3.01
N ARG A 166 21.66 -21.60 3.86
CA ARG A 166 20.47 -22.38 3.54
C ARG A 166 19.71 -21.82 2.32
N ALA A 167 19.59 -20.50 2.23
CA ALA A 167 18.94 -19.84 1.10
C ALA A 167 19.71 -20.04 -0.21
N ARG A 168 21.04 -20.09 -0.16
CA ARG A 168 21.88 -20.38 -1.33
C ARG A 168 21.63 -21.77 -1.88
N ASP A 169 21.43 -22.75 -0.99
CA ASP A 169 21.18 -24.15 -1.36
C ASP A 169 19.75 -24.40 -1.85
N GLU A 170 18.75 -23.79 -1.19
CA GLU A 170 17.33 -24.01 -1.47
C GLU A 170 16.80 -23.11 -2.61
N ILE A 171 17.36 -21.91 -2.77
CA ILE A 171 16.86 -20.88 -3.70
C ILE A 171 17.87 -20.64 -4.83
N LYS A 172 18.22 -21.72 -5.53
CA LYS A 172 19.31 -21.75 -6.54
C LYS A 172 19.19 -20.71 -7.65
N GLY A 173 17.96 -20.31 -8.02
CA GLY A 173 17.72 -19.31 -9.07
C GLY A 173 18.15 -17.88 -8.71
N PHE A 174 18.45 -17.63 -7.42
CA PHE A 174 18.83 -16.31 -6.92
C PHE A 174 20.17 -16.30 -6.17
N SER A 175 20.97 -17.37 -6.24
CA SER A 175 22.19 -17.50 -5.43
C SER A 175 23.20 -16.36 -5.65
N ASP A 176 23.23 -15.79 -6.86
CA ASP A 176 24.07 -14.65 -7.26
C ASP A 176 23.50 -13.29 -6.81
N ARG A 177 22.25 -13.26 -6.37
CA ARG A 177 21.47 -12.08 -5.97
C ARG A 177 21.03 -12.14 -4.51
N LEU A 178 21.58 -13.07 -3.72
CA LEU A 178 21.37 -13.16 -2.28
C LEU A 178 22.26 -12.17 -1.54
N TYR A 179 21.66 -11.35 -0.69
CA TYR A 179 22.35 -10.41 0.17
C TYR A 179 21.91 -10.63 1.62
N PRO A 180 22.86 -10.75 2.57
CA PRO A 180 22.49 -10.74 3.98
C PRO A 180 21.76 -9.44 4.33
N ALA A 181 20.94 -9.44 5.36
CA ALA A 181 20.43 -8.22 5.96
C ALA A 181 21.59 -7.45 6.65
N PRO A 182 21.49 -6.11 6.81
CA PRO A 182 22.48 -5.35 7.55
C PRO A 182 22.66 -5.89 8.98
N ASN A 183 23.90 -5.89 9.49
CA ASN A 183 24.26 -6.49 10.79
C ASN A 183 23.54 -5.87 12.01
N ASP A 184 22.98 -4.66 11.86
CA ASP A 184 22.21 -4.00 12.92
C ASP A 184 20.79 -4.58 13.07
N CYS A 185 20.41 -5.56 12.24
CA CYS A 185 19.23 -6.39 12.45
C CYS A 185 19.53 -7.43 13.54
N GLN A 186 19.34 -7.08 14.81
CA GLN A 186 19.20 -8.09 15.86
C GLN A 186 17.76 -8.63 15.78
N PHE A 187 17.63 -9.89 15.37
CA PHE A 187 16.37 -10.61 15.25
C PHE A 187 16.02 -11.36 16.54
#